data_AF-A0A2N5MFI0-F1
#
_entry.id   AF-A0A2N5MFI0-F1
#
_cell.length_a   1.000
_cell.length_b   1.000
_cell.length_c   1.000
_cell.angle_alpha   90.00
_cell.angle_beta   90.00
_cell.angle_gamma   90.00
#
_symmetry.space_group_name_H-M   'P 1'
#
loop_
_entity.id
_entity.type
_entity.pdbx_description
1 polymer ?
#
loop_
_entity_poly.entity_id
_entity_poly.type
_entity_poly.pdbx_seq_one_letter_code
_entity_poly.pdbx_strand_id
1 'polypeptide(L)' 'MEKNQDNEVIGHLKQALTHLDQALHATIASLRDDPSAKKSLGPLWEEFLGAFFGRVRSVGKENKINLLNLISFAKLRKF' A
#
# COMPACT_ATOMS: atom_id res chain seq x y z
N MET A 1 1.32 -7.32 -27.40
CA MET A 1 2.32 -7.46 -26.32
C MET A 1 1.97 -6.60 -25.10
N GLU A 2 1.42 -5.40 -25.27
CA GLU A 2 0.98 -4.50 -24.17
C GLU A 2 0.02 -5.14 -23.15
N LYS A 3 -0.95 -5.96 -23.60
CA LYS A 3 -1.90 -6.66 -22.71
C LYS A 3 -1.24 -7.56 -21.65
N ASN A 4 -0.04 -8.08 -21.88
CA ASN A 4 0.59 -9.02 -20.94
C ASN A 4 1.27 -8.30 -19.76
N GLN A 5 1.87 -7.13 -20.00
CA GLN A 5 2.54 -6.35 -18.95
C GLN A 5 1.53 -5.72 -17.99
N ASP A 6 0.40 -5.22 -18.52
CA ASP A 6 -0.70 -4.72 -17.69
C ASP A 6 -1.27 -5.83 -16.80
N ASN A 7 -1.39 -7.05 -17.32
CA ASN A 7 -1.89 -8.19 -16.56
C ASN A 7 -0.95 -8.60 -15.40
N GLU A 8 0.37 -8.48 -15.58
CA GLU A 8 1.35 -8.75 -14.54
C GLU A 8 1.28 -7.70 -13.41
N VAL A 9 1.24 -6.42 -13.78
CA VAL A 9 1.06 -5.31 -12.80
C VAL A 9 -0.25 -5.48 -12.03
N ILE A 10 -1.36 -5.79 -12.73
CA ILE A 10 -2.66 -6.05 -12.09
C ILE A 10 -2.57 -7.23 -11.12
N GLY A 11 -1.87 -8.32 -11.50
CA GLY A 11 -1.67 -9.49 -10.65
C GLY A 11 -1.00 -9.14 -9.33
N HIS A 12 0.13 -8.42 -9.40
CA HIS A 12 0.85 -7.99 -8.21
C HIS A 12 0.06 -7.01 -7.33
N LEU A 13 -0.65 -6.05 -7.93
CA LEU A 13 -1.48 -5.11 -7.19
C LEU A 13 -2.64 -5.82 -6.46
N LYS A 14 -3.27 -6.82 -7.10
CA LYS A 14 -4.31 -7.62 -6.45
C LYS A 14 -3.76 -8.42 -5.26
N GLN A 15 -2.59 -9.05 -5.43
CA GLN A 15 -1.97 -9.80 -4.33
C GLN A 15 -1.58 -8.88 -3.17
N ALA A 16 -1.04 -7.69 -3.45
CA ALA A 16 -0.73 -6.70 -2.43
C ALA A 16 -2.00 -6.27 -1.65
N LEU A 17 -3.11 -6.05 -2.36
CA LEU A 17 -4.40 -5.75 -1.74
C LEU A 17 -4.92 -6.90 -0.87
N THR A 18 -4.76 -8.16 -1.28
CA THR A 18 -5.13 -9.32 -0.46
C THR A 18 -4.35 -9.36 0.85
N HIS A 19 -3.03 -9.13 0.81
CA HIS A 19 -2.21 -9.09 2.02
C HIS A 19 -2.55 -7.88 2.90
N LEU A 20 -2.86 -6.74 2.29
CA LEU A 20 -3.31 -5.54 3.01
C LEU A 20 -4.63 -5.82 3.76
N ASP A 21 -5.59 -6.47 3.11
CA ASP A 21 -6.88 -6.83 3.71
C ASP A 21 -6.70 -7.79 4.89
N GLN A 22 -5.82 -8.78 4.78
CA GLN A 22 -5.47 -9.68 5.87
C GLN A 22 -4.86 -8.93 7.06
N ALA A 23 -3.92 -8.01 6.81
CA ALA A 23 -3.28 -7.21 7.85
C ALA A 23 -4.27 -6.28 8.56
N LEU A 24 -5.22 -5.70 7.82
CA LEU A 24 -6.28 -4.87 8.38
C LEU A 24 -7.20 -5.68 9.32
N HIS A 25 -7.66 -6.85 8.88
CA HIS A 25 -8.49 -7.73 9.72
C HIS A 25 -7.74 -8.19 10.98
N ALA A 26 -6.46 -8.56 10.86
CA ALA A 26 -5.64 -8.93 12.02
C ALA A 26 -5.42 -7.76 12.99
N THR A 27 -5.25 -6.55 12.45
CA THR A 27 -5.16 -5.31 13.25
C THR A 27 -6.45 -5.08 14.04
N ILE A 28 -7.61 -5.18 13.39
CA ILE A 28 -8.90 -4.99 14.06
C ILE A 28 -9.16 -6.05 15.13
N ALA A 29 -8.85 -7.32 14.86
CA ALA A 29 -8.96 -8.39 15.86
C ALA A 29 -8.10 -8.05 17.09
N SER A 30 -6.83 -7.70 16.87
CA SER A 30 -5.90 -7.32 17.95
C SER A 30 -6.39 -6.12 18.77
N LEU A 31 -6.98 -5.11 18.12
CA LEU A 31 -7.51 -3.92 18.80
C LEU A 31 -8.81 -4.19 19.57
N ARG A 32 -9.61 -5.16 19.12
CA ARG A 32 -10.82 -5.61 19.85
C ARG A 32 -10.44 -6.38 21.11
N ASP A 33 -9.43 -7.22 21.02
CA ASP A 33 -8.93 -8.02 22.14
C ASP A 33 -8.16 -7.16 23.15
N ASP A 34 -7.31 -6.25 22.65
CA ASP A 34 -6.58 -5.29 23.47
C ASP A 34 -6.52 -3.90 22.81
N PRO A 35 -7.33 -2.93 23.28
CA PRO A 35 -7.26 -1.55 22.79
C PRO A 35 -5.90 -0.86 23.01
N SER A 36 -5.05 -1.39 23.89
CA SER A 36 -3.70 -0.88 24.14
C SER A 36 -2.72 -1.24 23.01
N ALA A 37 -3.01 -2.30 22.24
CA ALA A 37 -2.22 -2.74 21.08
C ALA A 37 -2.08 -1.65 20.00
N LYS A 38 -2.93 -0.62 20.00
CA LYS A 38 -2.76 0.57 19.14
C LYS A 38 -1.38 1.22 19.26
N LYS A 39 -0.75 1.13 20.44
CA LYS A 39 0.59 1.71 20.69
C LYS A 39 1.69 1.00 19.91
N SER A 40 1.54 -0.29 19.61
CA SER A 40 2.50 -1.05 18.80
C SER A 40 2.07 -1.13 17.33
N LEU A 41 0.77 -1.30 17.06
CA LEU A 41 0.25 -1.46 15.71
C LEU A 41 0.30 -0.14 14.90
N GLY A 42 0.06 1.01 15.53
CA GLY A 42 0.15 2.32 14.88
C GLY A 42 1.51 2.55 14.21
N PRO A 43 2.63 2.46 14.96
CA PRO A 43 3.97 2.59 14.40
C PRO A 43 4.28 1.60 13.26
N LEU A 44 3.78 0.35 13.32
CA LEU A 44 3.97 -0.62 12.23
C LEU A 44 3.29 -0.17 10.94
N TRP A 45 2.08 0.39 11.04
CA TRP A 45 1.38 0.96 9.88
C TRP A 45 2.09 2.20 9.33
N GLU A 46 2.59 3.07 10.21
CA GLU A 46 3.38 4.24 9.82
C GLU A 46 4.67 3.83 9.08
N GLU A 47 5.41 2.85 9.60
CA GLU A 47 6.62 2.32 8.98
C GLU A 47 6.31 1.71 7.61
N PHE A 48 5.27 0.88 7.51
CA PHE A 48 4.85 0.27 6.25
C PHE A 48 4.49 1.32 5.19
N LEU A 49 3.66 2.31 5.54
CA LEU A 49 3.24 3.36 4.60
C LEU A 49 4.43 4.23 4.19
N GLY A 50 5.32 4.56 5.13
CA GLY A 50 6.56 5.27 4.86
C GLY A 50 7.46 4.51 3.89
N ALA A 51 7.67 3.22 4.12
CA ALA A 51 8.46 2.35 3.24
C ALA A 51 7.81 2.20 1.85
N PHE A 52 6.49 2.04 1.78
CA PHE A 52 5.75 1.91 0.52
C PHE A 52 5.88 3.16 -0.35
N PHE A 53 5.51 4.34 0.18
CA PHE A 53 5.61 5.59 -0.58
C PHE A 53 7.08 5.97 -0.88
N GLY A 54 7.98 5.67 0.07
CA GLY A 54 9.42 5.80 -0.12
C GLY A 54 9.89 4.99 -1.33
N ARG A 55 9.50 3.71 -1.42
CA ARG A 55 9.86 2.82 -2.54
C ARG A 55 9.30 3.31 -3.86
N VAL A 56 8.03 3.71 -3.91
CA VAL A 56 7.40 4.27 -5.12
C VAL A 56 8.20 5.49 -5.62
N ARG A 57 8.59 6.39 -4.70
CA ARG A 57 9.41 7.57 -5.04
C ARG A 57 10.81 7.19 -5.51
N SER A 58 11.49 6.29 -4.81
CA SER A 58 12.87 5.89 -5.12
C SER A 58 12.97 5.21 -6.48
N VAL A 59 12.11 4.21 -6.74
CA VAL A 59 12.08 3.51 -8.04
C VAL A 59 11.72 4.48 -9.17
N GLY A 60 10.77 5.39 -8.94
CA GLY A 60 10.44 6.41 -9.91
C GLY A 60 11.64 7.32 -10.22
N LYS A 61 12.33 7.81 -9.19
CA LYS A 61 13.51 8.67 -9.34
C LYS A 61 14.66 7.98 -10.08
N GLU A 62 14.96 6.72 -9.74
CA GLU A 62 15.98 5.90 -10.41
C GLU A 62 15.73 5.77 -11.91
N ASN A 63 14.45 5.67 -12.31
CA ASN A 63 14.03 5.53 -13.70
C ASN A 63 13.67 6.85 -14.38
N LYS A 64 13.86 8.01 -13.71
CA LYS A 64 13.44 9.34 -14.17
C LYS A 64 11.94 9.43 -14.54
N ILE A 65 11.10 8.64 -13.89
CA ILE A 65 9.65 8.59 -14.08
C ILE A 65 8.97 8.95 -12.75
N ASN A 66 8.08 9.95 -12.74
CA ASN A 66 7.29 10.23 -11.54
C ASN A 66 6.10 9.27 -11.45
N LEU A 67 6.28 8.13 -10.79
CA LEU A 67 5.22 7.13 -10.60
C LEU A 67 4.01 7.65 -9.82
N LEU A 68 4.18 8.66 -8.95
CA LEU A 68 3.06 9.27 -8.23
C LEU A 68 2.13 10.04 -9.17
N ASN A 69 2.62 10.55 -10.30
CA ASN A 69 1.78 11.22 -11.29
C ASN A 69 0.86 10.27 -12.06
N LEU A 70 1.10 8.94 -11.99
CA LEU A 70 0.18 7.94 -12.55
C LEU A 70 -1.10 7.81 -11.73
N ILE A 71 -1.06 8.24 -10.46
CA ILE A 71 -2.15 8.13 -9.52
C ILE A 71 -2.90 9.46 -9.48
N SER A 72 -4.18 9.44 -9.85
CA SER A 72 -5.04 10.62 -9.68
C SER A 72 -5.48 10.73 -8.22
N PHE A 73 -4.72 11.47 -7.40
CA PHE A 73 -5.07 11.72 -5.99
C PHE A 73 -6.43 12.42 -5.82
N ALA A 74 -6.87 13.21 -6.80
CA ALA A 74 -8.21 13.78 -6.83
C ALA A 74 -9.31 12.71 -6.87
N LYS A 75 -9.06 11.55 -7.50
CA LYS A 75 -9.96 10.39 -7.50
C LYS A 75 -9.87 9.58 -6.20
N LEU A 76 -8.69 9.54 -5.56
CA LEU A 76 -8.52 8.85 -4.27
C LEU A 76 -9.25 9.54 -3.12
N ARG A 77 -9.37 10.88 -3.13
CA ARG A 77 -10.11 11.65 -2.11
C ARG A 77 -11.62 11.31 -2.02
N LYS A 78 -12.15 10.47 -2.91
CA LYS A 78 -13.56 10.06 -2.92
C LYS A 78 -13.85 8.84 -2.02
N PHE A 79 -12.83 8.22 -1.47
CA PHE A 79 -12.90 7.09 -0.54
C PHE A 79 -12.31 7.52 0.81
#